data_AF-A0A9X2J781-F1
#
_entry.id   AF-A0A9X2J781-F1
#
_cell.length_a   1.000
_cell.length_b   1.000
_cell.length_c   1.000
_cell.angle_alpha   90.00
_cell.angle_beta   90.00
_cell.angle_gamma   90.00
#
_symmetry.space_group_name_H-M   'P 1'
#
loop_
_entity.id
_entity.type
_entity.pdbx_description
1 polymer ?
#
loop_
_entity_poly.entity_id
_entity_poly.type
_entity_poly.pdbx_seq_one_letter_code
_entity_poly.pdbx_strand_id
1 'polypeptide(L)'
;MKLQKSPGQKRKSLVRTICILLFLASTYLVSEFFSHANSEALRWVENHQALDAQILELNQEEEEYRNRKGKKRSRTNYYMSYSFTYEDETFESSAEITRTIFGQYDEGQSIEVWYPQDDIYNHELAVNVQRELENNTPTGNLIQAGPIAAGICLGLYWILTLLFVRESKKALPKGFYTEISWLDIDDHYLVALEEGELVYFDIHKNQASAVQSAYQQGKSPEELYALSKSENAARIPLNEISSLSSNHNSDVITIQHGDKTHSVEFLNQTVKAHALERIEKRLPQSMDYQLIQRSRLQATLPPLIIAALLAGIIFWLDMFILRVILGFVGLAYVMPKLISQLFSPTETQTWTKTEDLLAKQA
;
A
#
# COMPACT_ATOMS: atom_id res chain seq x y z
N MET A 1 -14.87 28.97 -0.16
CA MET A 1 -15.84 27.89 -0.47
C MET A 1 -15.21 26.56 -0.09
N LYS A 2 -15.93 25.64 0.58
CA LYS A 2 -15.36 24.35 1.02
C LYS A 2 -15.29 23.40 -0.18
N LEU A 3 -14.10 22.89 -0.48
CA LEU A 3 -13.86 21.95 -1.60
C LEU A 3 -14.77 20.72 -1.45
N GLN A 4 -15.54 20.39 -2.50
CA GLN A 4 -16.40 19.22 -2.48
C GLN A 4 -15.55 17.97 -2.74
N LYS A 5 -15.62 16.99 -1.84
CA LYS A 5 -14.90 15.72 -1.97
C LYS A 5 -15.76 14.66 -2.65
N SER A 6 -15.15 13.86 -3.53
CA SER A 6 -15.80 12.69 -4.12
C SER A 6 -16.14 11.67 -3.03
N PRO A 7 -17.14 10.78 -3.26
CA PRO A 7 -17.37 9.64 -2.38
C PRO A 7 -16.10 8.80 -2.15
N GLY A 8 -15.29 8.56 -3.17
CA GLY A 8 -13.98 7.90 -3.06
C GLY A 8 -13.04 8.61 -2.09
N GLN A 9 -12.83 9.92 -2.28
CA GLN A 9 -12.02 10.75 -1.40
C GLN A 9 -12.51 10.75 0.07
N LYS A 10 -13.82 10.75 0.30
CA LYS A 10 -14.40 10.68 1.65
C LYS A 10 -14.10 9.33 2.31
N ARG A 11 -14.28 8.22 1.58
CA ARG A 11 -13.97 6.86 2.09
C ARG A 11 -12.48 6.67 2.32
N LYS A 12 -11.62 7.17 1.42
CA LYS A 12 -10.15 7.15 1.59
C LYS A 12 -9.73 7.87 2.86
N SER A 13 -10.31 9.05 3.13
CA SER A 13 -10.09 9.78 4.37
C SER A 13 -10.55 9.00 5.60
N LEU A 14 -11.72 8.34 5.53
CA LEU A 14 -12.25 7.52 6.62
C LEU A 14 -11.33 6.32 6.90
N VAL A 15 -10.95 5.55 5.87
CA VAL A 15 -10.03 4.41 5.99
C VAL A 15 -8.70 4.85 6.59
N ARG A 16 -8.15 5.98 6.14
CA ARG A 16 -6.93 6.56 6.72
C ARG A 16 -7.10 6.84 8.22
N THR A 17 -8.19 7.47 8.62
CA THR A 17 -8.47 7.76 10.04
C THR A 17 -8.61 6.48 10.86
N ILE A 18 -9.35 5.48 10.36
CA ILE A 18 -9.50 4.18 11.02
C ILE A 18 -8.13 3.51 11.20
N CYS A 19 -7.29 3.48 10.17
CA CYS A 19 -5.96 2.89 10.24
C CYS A 19 -5.03 3.62 11.21
N ILE A 20 -5.12 4.96 11.31
CA ILE A 20 -4.35 5.72 12.31
C ILE A 20 -4.81 5.35 13.72
N LEU A 21 -6.12 5.25 13.97
CA LEU A 21 -6.63 4.86 15.29
C LEU A 21 -6.23 3.41 15.65
N LEU A 22 -6.32 2.50 14.69
CA LEU A 22 -5.86 1.11 14.85
C LEU A 22 -4.36 1.03 15.07
N PHE A 23 -3.57 1.90 14.45
CA PHE A 23 -2.12 1.98 14.68
C PHE A 23 -1.83 2.40 16.12
N LEU A 24 -2.50 3.42 16.64
CA LEU A 24 -2.33 3.85 18.03
C LEU A 24 -2.75 2.75 19.01
N ALA A 25 -3.90 2.12 18.77
CA ALA A 25 -4.40 1.03 19.62
C ALA A 25 -3.49 -0.21 19.59
N SER A 26 -3.05 -0.64 18.41
CA SER A 26 -2.16 -1.81 18.27
C SER A 26 -0.77 -1.54 18.82
N THR A 27 -0.22 -0.34 18.65
CA THR A 27 1.06 0.04 19.26
C THR A 27 0.97 -0.01 20.79
N TYR A 28 -0.13 0.46 21.36
CA TYR A 28 -0.36 0.36 22.81
C TYR A 28 -0.44 -1.10 23.27
N LEU A 29 -1.26 -1.94 22.62
CA LEU A 29 -1.42 -3.36 23.00
C LEU A 29 -0.12 -4.17 22.87
N VAL A 30 0.64 -3.94 21.79
CA VAL A 30 1.94 -4.61 21.58
C VAL A 30 2.97 -4.10 22.60
N SER A 31 2.91 -2.82 22.98
CA SER A 31 3.76 -2.26 24.03
C SER A 31 3.46 -2.89 25.39
N GLU A 32 2.19 -3.08 25.76
CA GLU A 32 1.81 -3.80 26.99
C GLU A 32 2.32 -5.24 26.97
N PHE A 33 2.24 -5.92 25.82
CA PHE A 33 2.80 -7.26 25.66
C PHE A 33 4.32 -7.28 25.91
N PHE A 34 5.08 -6.35 25.31
CA PHE A 34 6.52 -6.23 25.57
C PHE A 34 6.82 -5.90 27.03
N SER A 35 6.05 -4.99 27.63
CA SER A 35 6.20 -4.63 29.04
C SER A 35 6.02 -5.83 29.94
N HIS A 36 4.99 -6.64 29.70
CA HIS A 36 4.74 -7.84 30.46
C HIS A 36 5.83 -8.89 30.24
N ALA A 37 6.18 -9.18 28.98
CA ALA A 37 7.21 -10.15 28.65
C ALA A 37 8.59 -9.79 29.23
N ASN A 38 9.01 -8.53 29.14
CA ASN A 38 10.27 -8.05 29.70
C ASN A 38 10.25 -8.08 31.24
N SER A 39 9.13 -7.72 31.86
CA SER A 39 9.01 -7.76 33.33
C SER A 39 9.00 -9.20 33.87
N GLU A 40 8.38 -10.13 33.15
CA GLU A 40 8.46 -11.56 33.50
C GLU A 40 9.87 -12.11 33.33
N ALA A 41 10.56 -11.77 32.24
CA ALA A 41 11.93 -12.17 31.99
C ALA A 41 12.91 -11.64 33.07
N LEU A 42 12.66 -10.44 33.60
CA LEU A 42 13.49 -9.80 34.63
C LEU A 42 13.02 -10.05 36.07
N ARG A 43 12.00 -10.89 36.29
CA ARG A 43 11.44 -11.11 37.64
C ARG A 43 12.46 -11.72 38.62
N TRP A 44 13.43 -12.48 38.12
CA TRP A 44 14.47 -13.10 38.94
C TRP A 44 15.39 -12.06 39.60
N VAL A 45 15.46 -10.85 39.05
CA VAL A 45 16.32 -9.77 39.56
C VAL A 45 15.92 -9.33 40.97
N GLU A 46 14.68 -9.48 41.41
CA GLU A 46 14.29 -9.13 42.79
C GLU A 46 14.95 -10.04 43.83
N ASN A 47 15.28 -11.28 43.47
CA ASN A 47 15.87 -12.29 44.34
C ASN A 47 17.21 -12.81 43.77
N HIS A 48 17.97 -11.93 43.11
CA HIS A 48 19.27 -12.29 42.56
C HIS A 48 20.32 -12.46 43.66
N GLN A 49 21.35 -13.24 43.34
CA GLN A 49 22.62 -13.23 44.04
C GLN A 49 23.67 -12.55 43.14
N ALA A 50 24.73 -12.04 43.77
CA ALA A 50 25.79 -11.31 43.09
C ALA A 50 27.15 -11.94 43.42
N LEU A 51 28.01 -12.01 42.41
CA LEU A 51 29.41 -12.44 42.52
C LEU A 51 30.31 -11.49 41.74
N ASP A 52 31.53 -11.36 42.22
CA ASP A 52 32.60 -10.65 41.51
C ASP A 52 33.22 -11.60 40.48
N ALA A 53 33.11 -11.24 39.21
CA ALA A 53 33.81 -11.88 38.10
C ALA A 53 35.07 -11.09 37.74
N GLN A 54 36.06 -11.76 37.17
CA GLN A 54 37.24 -11.15 36.58
C GLN A 54 37.04 -11.01 35.08
N ILE A 55 37.31 -9.81 34.55
CA ILE A 55 37.31 -9.57 33.10
C ILE A 55 38.53 -10.26 32.50
N LEU A 56 38.29 -11.18 31.57
CA LEU A 56 39.34 -11.91 30.87
C LEU A 56 39.83 -11.15 29.64
N GLU A 57 38.88 -10.65 28.83
CA GLU A 57 39.17 -10.06 27.53
C GLU A 57 38.09 -9.04 27.16
N LEU A 58 38.51 -7.95 26.50
CA LEU A 58 37.61 -6.96 25.89
C LEU A 58 37.81 -6.97 24.36
N ASN A 59 36.81 -7.47 23.64
CA ASN A 59 36.88 -7.62 22.18
C ASN A 59 35.99 -6.59 21.45
N GLN A 60 36.50 -6.10 20.31
CA GLN A 60 35.78 -5.20 19.42
C GLN A 60 35.72 -5.82 18.01
N GLU A 61 34.52 -6.11 17.53
CA GLU A 61 34.29 -6.71 16.22
C GLU A 61 33.62 -5.72 15.27
N GLU A 62 34.09 -5.64 14.02
CA GLU A 62 33.43 -4.86 12.96
C GLU A 62 32.66 -5.80 12.02
N GLU A 63 31.34 -5.69 12.05
CA GLU A 63 30.44 -6.46 11.19
C GLU A 63 30.06 -5.64 9.94
N GLU A 64 30.43 -6.14 8.76
CA GLU A 64 29.98 -5.57 7.49
C GLU A 64 28.64 -6.17 7.05
N TYR A 65 27.66 -5.30 6.77
CA TYR A 65 26.37 -5.70 6.22
C TYR A 65 25.95 -4.80 5.05
N ARG A 66 25.04 -5.31 4.20
CA ARG A 66 24.45 -4.52 3.11
C ARG A 66 23.05 -4.07 3.48
N ASN A 67 22.77 -2.79 3.31
CA ASN A 67 21.41 -2.28 3.51
C ASN A 67 20.46 -2.74 2.39
N ARG A 68 19.15 -2.50 2.55
CA ARG A 68 18.12 -2.79 1.52
C ARG A 68 18.38 -2.16 0.14
N LYS A 69 19.28 -1.16 0.03
CA LYS A 69 19.71 -0.52 -1.22
C LYS A 69 21.05 -1.04 -1.74
N GLY A 70 21.57 -2.14 -1.17
CA GLY A 70 22.83 -2.78 -1.56
C GLY A 70 24.10 -2.05 -1.13
N LYS A 71 24.00 -0.92 -0.41
CA LYS A 71 25.16 -0.16 0.08
C LYS A 71 25.78 -0.87 1.28
N LYS A 72 27.10 -1.03 1.25
CA LYS A 72 27.87 -1.50 2.40
C LYS A 72 27.72 -0.54 3.57
N ARG A 73 27.52 -1.10 4.76
CA ARG A 73 27.54 -0.45 6.07
C ARG A 73 28.38 -1.33 6.98
N SER A 74 29.04 -0.73 7.95
CA SER A 74 29.65 -1.45 9.05
C SER A 74 28.97 -1.08 10.37
N ARG A 75 28.92 -2.04 11.28
CA ARG A 75 28.52 -1.87 12.67
C ARG A 75 29.66 -2.41 13.52
N THR A 76 30.05 -1.65 14.55
CA THR A 76 31.02 -2.12 15.54
C THR A 76 30.25 -2.68 16.74
N ASN A 77 30.53 -3.93 17.10
CA ASN A 77 30.00 -4.61 18.28
C ASN A 77 31.13 -4.73 19.31
N TYR A 78 30.78 -4.65 20.60
CA TYR A 78 31.72 -4.70 21.71
C TYR A 78 31.33 -5.86 22.62
N TYR A 79 32.30 -6.69 22.98
CA TYR A 79 32.08 -7.88 23.81
C TYR A 79 33.03 -7.86 25.01
N MET A 80 32.55 -8.42 26.12
CA MET A 80 33.32 -8.62 27.34
C MET A 80 33.25 -10.08 27.73
N SER A 81 34.41 -10.72 27.82
CA SER A 81 34.56 -12.07 28.35
C SER A 81 34.96 -12.00 29.82
N TYR A 82 34.32 -12.80 30.67
CA TYR A 82 34.51 -12.76 32.12
C TYR A 82 34.48 -14.16 32.71
N SER A 83 35.13 -14.32 33.87
CA SER A 83 35.12 -15.58 34.63
C SER A 83 34.87 -15.37 36.11
N PHE A 84 34.22 -16.33 36.75
CA PHE A 84 33.99 -16.33 38.19
C PHE A 84 33.98 -17.76 38.73
N THR A 85 34.17 -17.91 40.04
CA THR A 85 34.19 -19.21 40.71
C THR A 85 33.00 -19.35 41.64
N TYR A 86 32.26 -20.45 41.53
CA TYR A 86 31.13 -20.80 42.41
C TYR A 86 31.25 -22.28 42.80
N GLU A 87 31.21 -22.60 44.09
CA GLU A 87 31.30 -23.97 44.63
C GLU A 87 32.43 -24.83 43.99
N ASP A 88 33.63 -24.26 43.88
CA ASP A 88 34.83 -24.87 43.28
C ASP A 88 34.79 -25.11 41.75
N GLU A 89 33.74 -24.65 41.06
CA GLU A 89 33.64 -24.64 39.60
C GLU A 89 33.93 -23.24 39.04
N THR A 90 34.68 -23.18 37.93
CA THR A 90 34.95 -21.91 37.21
C THR A 90 34.05 -21.80 36.00
N PHE A 91 33.34 -20.69 35.91
CA PHE A 91 32.47 -20.34 34.79
C PHE A 91 33.16 -19.29 33.93
N GLU A 92 33.08 -19.45 32.61
CA GLU A 92 33.54 -18.47 31.63
C GLU A 92 32.40 -18.16 30.67
N SER A 93 32.15 -16.88 30.44
CA SER A 93 31.06 -16.42 29.59
C SER A 93 31.44 -15.14 28.86
N SER A 94 30.68 -14.80 27.83
CA SER A 94 30.90 -13.59 27.02
C SER A 94 29.56 -12.90 26.76
N ALA A 95 29.54 -11.58 26.89
CA ALA A 95 28.33 -10.78 26.71
C ALA A 95 28.59 -9.56 25.80
N GLU A 96 27.60 -9.21 24.97
CA GLU A 96 27.61 -7.95 24.23
C GLU A 96 27.39 -6.79 25.20
N ILE A 97 28.27 -5.79 25.12
CA ILE A 97 28.24 -4.58 25.94
C ILE A 97 28.19 -3.34 25.06
N THR A 98 27.85 -2.20 25.65
CA THR A 98 27.86 -0.92 24.92
C THR A 98 29.28 -0.37 24.80
N ARG A 99 29.51 0.49 23.80
CA ARG A 99 30.77 1.25 23.67
C ARG A 99 31.16 2.00 24.96
N THR A 100 30.16 2.51 25.68
CA THR A 100 30.38 3.25 26.93
C THR A 100 30.95 2.34 28.01
N ILE A 101 30.34 1.17 28.20
CA ILE A 101 30.83 0.15 29.16
C ILE A 101 32.21 -0.34 28.74
N PHE A 102 32.42 -0.58 27.44
CA PHE A 102 33.72 -1.03 26.92
C PHE A 102 34.86 -0.04 27.24
N GLY A 103 34.59 1.27 27.22
CA GLY A 103 35.57 2.30 27.56
C GLY A 103 35.74 2.59 29.06
N GLN A 104 34.98 1.93 29.94
CA GLN A 104 35.00 2.15 31.38
C GLN A 104 35.82 1.09 32.14
N TYR A 105 36.04 -0.07 31.54
CA TYR A 105 36.70 -1.21 32.15
C TYR A 105 38.00 -1.56 31.42
N ASP A 106 38.92 -2.19 32.14
CA ASP A 106 40.14 -2.79 31.61
C ASP A 106 40.18 -4.29 31.91
N GLU A 107 40.96 -5.04 31.14
CA GLU A 107 41.21 -6.47 31.38
C GLU A 107 41.82 -6.70 32.78
N GLY A 108 41.41 -7.78 33.43
CA GLY A 108 41.82 -8.14 34.78
C GLY A 108 41.10 -7.38 35.90
N GLN A 109 40.27 -6.38 35.59
CA GLN A 109 39.40 -5.74 36.58
C GLN A 109 38.25 -6.65 36.99
N SER A 110 37.66 -6.35 38.15
CA SER A 110 36.48 -7.05 38.65
C SER A 110 35.19 -6.39 38.15
N ILE A 111 34.21 -7.22 37.79
CA ILE A 111 32.87 -6.80 37.39
C ILE A 111 31.82 -7.67 38.07
N GLU A 112 30.71 -7.07 38.45
CA GLU A 112 29.62 -7.76 39.12
C GLU A 112 28.76 -8.57 38.13
N VAL A 113 28.50 -9.82 38.48
CA VAL A 113 27.61 -10.75 37.77
C VAL A 113 26.44 -11.08 38.68
N TRP A 114 25.23 -10.99 38.12
CA TRP A 114 23.99 -11.35 38.80
C TRP A 114 23.47 -12.68 38.28
N TYR A 115 22.90 -13.50 39.17
CA TYR A 115 22.27 -14.77 38.80
C TYR A 115 21.07 -15.09 39.71
N PRO A 116 20.08 -15.87 39.24
CA PRO A 116 18.98 -16.36 40.07
C PRO A 116 19.46 -17.25 41.23
N GLN A 117 18.83 -17.15 42.40
CA GLN A 117 19.19 -17.88 43.63
C GLN A 117 19.39 -19.40 43.47
N ASP A 118 18.72 -20.05 42.51
CA ASP A 118 18.76 -21.50 42.31
C ASP A 118 19.33 -21.90 40.93
N ASP A 119 19.91 -20.96 40.17
CA ASP A 119 20.36 -21.21 38.79
C ASP A 119 21.56 -20.36 38.38
N ILE A 120 22.77 -20.82 38.69
CA ILE A 120 24.04 -20.17 38.33
C ILE A 120 24.31 -20.17 36.81
N TYR A 121 23.64 -21.03 36.04
CA TYR A 121 23.84 -21.10 34.59
C TYR A 121 23.17 -19.95 33.84
N ASN A 122 22.16 -19.31 34.45
CA ASN A 122 21.50 -18.12 33.93
C ASN A 122 22.09 -16.83 34.53
N HIS A 123 23.42 -16.73 34.55
CA HIS A 123 24.13 -15.55 35.02
C HIS A 123 24.27 -14.49 33.93
N GLU A 124 24.27 -13.21 34.34
CA GLU A 124 24.41 -12.08 33.42
C GLU A 124 25.15 -10.92 34.09
N LEU A 125 25.87 -10.11 33.31
CA LEU A 125 26.55 -8.92 33.81
C LEU A 125 25.55 -7.95 34.46
N ALA A 126 25.81 -7.51 35.69
CA ALA A 126 24.92 -6.60 36.43
C ALA A 126 24.60 -5.32 35.63
N VAL A 127 25.61 -4.79 34.92
CA VAL A 127 25.46 -3.61 34.05
C VAL A 127 24.51 -3.83 32.87
N ASN A 128 24.40 -5.06 32.36
CA ASN A 128 23.45 -5.41 31.31
C ASN A 128 22.04 -5.52 31.87
N VAL A 129 21.87 -6.22 32.98
CA VAL A 129 20.58 -6.38 33.67
C VAL A 129 20.01 -5.02 34.10
N GLN A 130 20.83 -4.15 34.70
CA GLN A 130 20.44 -2.79 35.08
C GLN A 130 19.99 -1.97 33.87
N ARG A 131 20.72 -2.07 32.75
CA ARG A 131 20.34 -1.43 31.50
C ARG A 131 19.03 -1.97 30.94
N GLU A 132 18.76 -3.27 31.05
CA GLU A 132 17.47 -3.84 30.63
C GLU A 132 16.32 -3.34 31.50
N LEU A 133 16.51 -3.23 32.81
CA LEU A 133 15.55 -2.62 33.74
C LEU A 133 15.29 -1.14 33.39
N GLU A 134 16.34 -0.37 33.12
CA GLU A 134 16.23 1.04 32.72
C GLU A 134 15.53 1.21 31.36
N ASN A 135 15.70 0.25 30.44
CA ASN A 135 15.07 0.27 29.12
C ASN A 135 13.65 -0.28 29.12
N ASN A 136 13.25 -1.07 30.12
CA ASN A 136 11.89 -1.57 30.31
C ASN A 136 10.94 -0.47 30.82
N THR A 137 10.87 0.63 30.07
CA THR A 137 9.97 1.76 30.32
C THR A 137 8.81 1.73 29.34
N PRO A 138 7.66 2.36 29.69
CA PRO A 138 6.55 2.50 28.75
C PRO A 138 6.96 3.11 27.41
N THR A 139 7.89 4.06 27.42
CA THR A 139 8.40 4.69 26.19
C THR A 139 9.30 3.75 25.38
N GLY A 140 10.19 2.99 26.03
CA GLY A 140 11.02 1.98 25.36
C GLY A 140 10.17 0.90 24.66
N ASN A 141 9.15 0.39 25.36
CA ASN A 141 8.24 -0.62 24.85
C ASN A 141 7.40 -0.10 23.67
N LEU A 142 6.96 1.17 23.70
CA LEU A 142 6.27 1.82 22.57
C LEU A 142 7.17 1.95 21.33
N ILE A 143 8.45 2.27 21.51
CA ILE A 143 9.42 2.39 20.41
C ILE A 143 9.66 1.02 19.76
N GLN A 144 9.75 -0.05 20.55
CA GLN A 144 9.88 -1.41 20.03
C GLN A 144 8.60 -1.89 19.31
N ALA A 145 7.43 -1.55 19.85
CA ALA A 145 6.13 -1.91 19.26
C ALA A 145 5.83 -1.19 17.93
N GLY A 146 6.28 0.07 17.80
CA GLY A 146 5.94 0.95 16.69
C GLY A 146 6.18 0.36 15.29
N PRO A 147 7.38 -0.18 14.97
CA PRO A 147 7.64 -0.79 13.68
C PRO A 147 6.73 -1.98 13.33
N ILE A 148 6.41 -2.82 14.31
CA ILE A 148 5.54 -3.99 14.13
C ILE A 148 4.11 -3.54 13.86
N ALA A 149 3.58 -2.66 14.70
CA ALA A 149 2.24 -2.07 14.55
C ALA A 149 2.10 -1.33 13.21
N ALA A 150 3.13 -0.58 12.80
CA ALA A 150 3.15 0.13 11.53
C ALA A 150 3.06 -0.83 10.34
N GLY A 151 3.81 -1.95 10.37
CA GLY A 151 3.75 -2.98 9.34
C GLY A 151 2.35 -3.58 9.18
N ILE A 152 1.72 -3.96 10.30
CA ILE A 152 0.36 -4.52 10.31
C ILE A 152 -0.66 -3.51 9.79
N CYS A 153 -0.62 -2.27 10.28
CA CYS A 153 -1.57 -1.23 9.89
C CYS A 153 -1.41 -0.77 8.45
N LEU A 154 -0.19 -0.76 7.90
CA LEU A 154 0.05 -0.49 6.49
C LEU A 154 -0.58 -1.58 5.60
N GLY A 155 -0.40 -2.85 5.97
CA GLY A 155 -1.04 -3.98 5.28
C GLY A 155 -2.56 -3.85 5.31
N LEU A 156 -3.12 -3.57 6.49
CA LEU A 156 -4.57 -3.39 6.65
C LEU A 156 -5.09 -2.16 5.87
N TYR A 157 -4.36 -1.05 5.88
CA TYR A 157 -4.71 0.14 5.11
C TYR A 157 -4.83 -0.16 3.62
N TRP A 158 -3.89 -0.94 3.07
CA TRP A 158 -3.92 -1.33 1.67
C TRP A 158 -5.15 -2.20 1.37
N ILE A 159 -5.45 -3.19 2.22
CA ILE A 159 -6.64 -4.05 2.11
C ILE A 159 -7.92 -3.22 2.14
N LEU A 160 -8.07 -2.38 3.17
CA LEU A 160 -9.27 -1.56 3.36
C LEU A 160 -9.43 -0.56 2.21
N THR A 161 -8.33 -0.03 1.68
CA THR A 161 -8.36 0.84 0.50
C THR A 161 -8.93 0.09 -0.69
N LEU A 162 -8.43 -1.11 -0.98
CA LEU A 162 -8.93 -1.90 -2.11
C LEU A 162 -10.39 -2.32 -1.98
N LEU A 163 -10.83 -2.67 -0.77
CA LEU A 163 -12.18 -3.16 -0.52
C LEU A 163 -13.21 -2.03 -0.44
N PHE A 164 -12.87 -0.91 0.20
CA PHE A 164 -13.84 0.12 0.59
C PHE A 164 -13.69 1.46 -0.15
N VAL A 165 -12.49 1.79 -0.66
CA VAL A 165 -12.26 3.09 -1.31
C VAL A 165 -12.77 3.12 -2.75
N ARG A 166 -13.02 1.95 -3.37
CA ARG A 166 -13.61 1.89 -4.71
C ARG A 166 -14.86 2.76 -4.81
N GLU A 167 -14.88 3.63 -5.82
CA GLU A 167 -15.95 4.58 -6.05
C GLU A 167 -17.28 3.84 -6.23
N SER A 168 -18.37 4.44 -5.74
CA SER A 168 -19.70 3.88 -5.98
C SER A 168 -19.97 3.93 -7.48
N LYS A 169 -20.07 2.76 -8.12
CA LYS A 169 -20.38 2.60 -9.54
C LYS A 169 -21.71 3.23 -9.99
N LYS A 170 -22.55 3.70 -9.05
CA LYS A 170 -23.95 4.10 -9.26
C LYS A 170 -24.25 5.58 -8.98
N ALA A 171 -23.24 6.41 -8.71
CA ALA A 171 -23.48 7.81 -8.35
C ALA A 171 -22.69 8.76 -9.23
N LEU A 172 -23.35 9.79 -9.74
CA LEU A 172 -22.72 10.98 -10.32
C LEU A 172 -22.29 11.91 -9.17
N PRO A 173 -20.99 12.04 -8.88
CA PRO A 173 -20.54 12.82 -7.74
C PRO A 173 -20.59 14.31 -8.09
N LYS A 174 -21.44 15.04 -7.37
CA LYS A 174 -21.59 16.50 -7.52
C LYS A 174 -20.23 17.19 -7.41
N GLY A 175 -19.96 18.12 -8.34
CA GLY A 175 -18.72 18.88 -8.40
C GLY A 175 -17.57 18.21 -9.17
N PHE A 176 -17.82 17.06 -9.81
CA PHE A 176 -16.85 16.32 -10.65
C PHE A 176 -17.37 16.04 -12.06
N TYR A 177 -18.53 16.58 -12.40
CA TYR A 177 -19.09 16.53 -13.75
C TYR A 177 -19.86 17.81 -14.05
N THR A 178 -19.93 18.14 -15.33
CA THR A 178 -20.88 19.06 -15.95
C THR A 178 -21.57 18.33 -17.11
N GLU A 179 -22.36 19.04 -17.90
CA GLU A 179 -22.94 18.48 -19.13
C GLU A 179 -21.89 18.12 -20.17
N ILE A 180 -20.73 18.78 -20.15
CA ILE A 180 -19.70 18.65 -21.19
C ILE A 180 -18.31 18.37 -20.64
N SER A 181 -18.14 18.14 -19.34
CA SER A 181 -16.83 17.86 -18.76
C SER A 181 -16.92 16.95 -17.55
N TRP A 182 -15.87 16.18 -17.32
CA TRP A 182 -15.77 15.15 -16.28
C TRP A 182 -14.37 15.20 -15.68
N LEU A 183 -14.30 15.41 -14.37
CA LEU A 183 -13.06 15.50 -13.62
C LEU A 183 -12.86 14.20 -12.83
N ASP A 184 -11.77 13.51 -13.12
CA ASP A 184 -11.25 12.44 -12.29
C ASP A 184 -10.05 12.94 -11.49
N ILE A 185 -10.28 13.29 -10.24
CA ILE A 185 -9.20 13.81 -9.40
C ILE A 185 -8.32 12.70 -8.81
N ASP A 186 -8.85 11.48 -8.70
CA ASP A 186 -8.17 10.40 -8.01
C ASP A 186 -7.11 9.79 -8.96
N ASP A 187 -7.43 9.71 -10.26
CA ASP A 187 -6.50 9.30 -11.33
C ASP A 187 -5.88 10.48 -12.08
N HIS A 188 -6.13 11.70 -11.60
CA HIS A 188 -5.53 12.94 -12.11
C HIS A 188 -5.77 13.18 -13.60
N TYR A 189 -7.03 13.14 -14.00
CA TYR A 189 -7.43 13.18 -15.40
C TYR A 189 -8.65 14.09 -15.58
N LEU A 190 -8.73 14.76 -16.72
CA LEU A 190 -9.90 15.54 -17.10
C LEU A 190 -10.30 15.22 -18.52
N VAL A 191 -11.61 15.10 -18.74
CA VAL A 191 -12.22 14.90 -20.05
C VAL A 191 -13.25 16.00 -20.27
N ALA A 192 -13.30 16.58 -21.46
CA ALA A 192 -14.26 17.59 -21.85
C ALA A 192 -14.67 17.46 -23.32
N LEU A 193 -15.84 18.00 -23.64
CA LEU A 193 -16.33 18.18 -24.99
C LEU A 193 -16.34 19.67 -25.32
N GLU A 194 -15.50 20.07 -26.26
CA GLU A 194 -15.31 21.46 -26.66
C GLU A 194 -15.43 21.55 -28.18
N GLU A 195 -16.34 22.37 -28.70
CA GLU A 195 -16.49 22.67 -30.14
C GLU A 195 -16.60 21.46 -31.10
N GLY A 196 -17.06 20.31 -30.62
CA GLY A 196 -17.13 19.08 -31.43
C GLY A 196 -15.87 18.20 -31.37
N GLU A 197 -14.94 18.56 -30.50
CA GLU A 197 -13.78 17.77 -30.13
C GLU A 197 -13.98 17.13 -28.75
N LEU A 198 -13.41 15.94 -28.58
CA LEU A 198 -13.15 15.36 -27.28
C LEU A 198 -11.75 15.76 -26.84
N VAL A 199 -11.69 16.57 -25.79
CA VAL A 199 -10.46 17.04 -25.17
C VAL A 199 -10.22 16.26 -23.90
N TYR A 200 -9.01 15.76 -23.71
CA TYR A 200 -8.64 15.19 -22.42
C TYR A 200 -7.18 15.46 -22.11
N PHE A 201 -6.84 15.49 -20.82
CA PHE A 201 -5.47 15.71 -20.37
C PHE A 201 -5.24 15.19 -18.95
N ASP A 202 -3.99 14.85 -18.67
CA ASP A 202 -3.53 14.51 -17.33
C ASP A 202 -3.31 15.77 -16.46
N ILE A 203 -3.38 15.58 -15.15
CA ILE A 203 -3.19 16.62 -14.15
C ILE A 203 -1.96 16.27 -13.33
N HIS A 204 -1.00 17.18 -13.23
CA HIS A 204 0.14 16.94 -12.37
C HIS A 204 -0.32 16.79 -10.91
N LYS A 205 0.17 15.78 -10.19
CA LYS A 205 -0.27 15.44 -8.81
C LYS A 205 -0.30 16.62 -7.83
N ASN A 206 0.66 17.54 -7.97
CA ASN A 206 0.75 18.74 -7.10
C ASN A 206 -0.27 19.82 -7.46
N GLN A 207 -0.88 19.75 -8.65
CA GLN A 207 -1.90 20.70 -9.14
C GLN A 207 -3.32 20.17 -8.96
N ALA A 208 -3.51 18.89 -8.62
CA ALA A 208 -4.80 18.25 -8.43
C ALA A 208 -5.79 19.12 -7.64
N SER A 209 -5.42 19.53 -6.41
CA SER A 209 -6.31 20.33 -5.57
C SER A 209 -6.65 21.71 -6.16
N ALA A 210 -5.73 22.31 -6.92
CA ALA A 210 -5.96 23.60 -7.56
C ALA A 210 -6.92 23.44 -8.74
N VAL A 211 -6.69 22.44 -9.60
CA VAL A 211 -7.59 22.09 -10.72
C VAL A 211 -8.98 21.70 -10.23
N GLN A 212 -9.08 20.90 -9.17
CA GLN A 212 -10.37 20.55 -8.56
C GLN A 212 -11.12 21.80 -8.07
N SER A 213 -10.43 22.73 -7.42
CA SER A 213 -11.04 23.98 -6.96
C SER A 213 -11.50 24.84 -8.13
N ALA A 214 -10.68 24.98 -9.17
CA ALA A 214 -11.00 25.76 -10.37
C ALA A 214 -12.19 25.13 -11.12
N TYR A 215 -12.21 23.82 -11.29
CA TYR A 215 -13.29 23.08 -11.92
C TYR A 215 -14.62 23.29 -11.18
N GLN A 216 -14.60 23.18 -9.85
CA GLN A 216 -15.78 23.40 -9.01
C GLN A 216 -16.27 24.86 -8.97
N GLN A 217 -15.43 25.80 -9.43
CA GLN A 217 -15.79 27.20 -9.62
C GLN A 217 -16.32 27.49 -11.03
N GLY A 218 -16.40 26.48 -11.91
CA GLY A 218 -16.92 26.62 -13.27
C GLY A 218 -15.92 27.18 -14.28
N LYS A 219 -14.62 27.00 -14.04
CA LYS A 219 -13.56 27.39 -14.98
C LYS A 219 -13.60 26.58 -16.27
N SER A 220 -13.19 27.18 -17.39
CA SER A 220 -13.23 26.52 -18.71
C SER A 220 -12.19 25.39 -18.83
N PRO A 221 -12.38 24.41 -19.73
CA PRO A 221 -11.39 23.36 -19.97
C PRO A 221 -9.99 23.89 -20.29
N GLU A 222 -9.90 25.00 -21.03
CA GLU A 222 -8.64 25.66 -21.39
C GLU A 222 -7.94 26.27 -20.17
N GLU A 223 -8.69 26.95 -19.29
CA GLU A 223 -8.16 27.48 -18.03
C GLU A 223 -7.66 26.33 -17.13
N LEU A 224 -8.37 25.20 -17.13
CA LEU A 224 -7.99 24.02 -16.35
C LEU A 224 -6.75 23.33 -16.92
N TYR A 225 -6.62 23.27 -18.25
CA TYR A 225 -5.42 22.76 -18.93
C TYR A 225 -4.19 23.61 -18.60
N ALA A 226 -4.32 24.94 -18.64
CA ALA A 226 -3.23 25.84 -18.27
C ALA A 226 -2.77 25.65 -16.81
N LEU A 227 -3.71 25.31 -15.91
CA LEU A 227 -3.42 25.07 -14.50
C LEU A 227 -2.86 23.66 -14.22
N SER A 228 -3.23 22.67 -15.03
CA SER A 228 -2.95 21.25 -14.77
C SER A 228 -1.46 20.91 -14.88
N LYS A 229 -0.69 21.69 -15.63
CA LYS A 229 0.70 21.37 -16.03
C LYS A 229 0.78 19.96 -16.64
N SER A 230 -0.18 19.66 -17.50
CA SER A 230 -0.30 18.39 -18.22
C SER A 230 0.95 18.11 -19.06
N GLU A 231 1.41 16.86 -19.02
CA GLU A 231 2.43 16.35 -19.95
C GLU A 231 1.76 15.65 -21.14
N ASN A 232 0.55 15.13 -20.95
CA ASN A 232 -0.20 14.38 -21.94
C ASN A 232 -1.59 15.00 -22.14
N ALA A 233 -1.80 15.58 -23.31
CA ALA A 233 -3.09 16.09 -23.73
C ALA A 233 -3.40 15.64 -25.16
N ALA A 234 -4.68 15.41 -25.42
CA ALA A 234 -5.17 15.17 -26.76
C ALA A 234 -6.47 15.94 -27.00
N ARG A 235 -6.64 16.35 -28.25
CA ARG A 235 -7.89 16.87 -28.80
C ARG A 235 -8.24 15.98 -29.98
N ILE A 236 -9.38 15.31 -29.91
CA ILE A 236 -9.83 14.36 -30.93
C ILE A 236 -11.12 14.90 -31.54
N PRO A 237 -11.09 15.35 -32.81
CA PRO A 237 -12.31 15.71 -33.52
C PRO A 237 -13.28 14.53 -33.58
N LEU A 238 -14.52 14.69 -33.11
CA LEU A 238 -15.48 13.59 -33.01
C LEU A 238 -15.83 12.98 -34.38
N ASN A 239 -15.74 13.78 -35.45
CA ASN A 239 -15.94 13.35 -36.83
C ASN A 239 -14.84 12.42 -37.37
N GLU A 240 -13.65 12.49 -36.80
CA GLU A 240 -12.49 11.71 -37.22
C GLU A 240 -12.36 10.37 -36.49
N ILE A 241 -13.11 10.17 -35.40
CA ILE A 241 -13.14 8.89 -34.68
C ILE A 241 -13.52 7.77 -35.68
N SER A 242 -12.75 6.68 -35.70
CA SER A 242 -13.04 5.50 -36.52
C SER A 242 -13.80 4.45 -35.74
N SER A 243 -13.49 4.29 -34.45
CA SER A 243 -14.21 3.41 -33.55
C SER A 243 -14.28 3.98 -32.13
N LEU A 244 -15.40 3.77 -31.45
CA LEU A 244 -15.57 4.04 -30.04
C LEU A 244 -16.14 2.77 -29.38
N SER A 245 -15.54 2.34 -28.27
CA SER A 245 -16.03 1.18 -27.51
C SER A 245 -16.09 1.46 -26.02
N SER A 246 -17.11 0.92 -25.36
CA SER A 246 -17.37 1.09 -23.93
C SER A 246 -17.88 -0.21 -23.33
N ASN A 247 -17.20 -0.69 -22.29
CA ASN A 247 -17.62 -1.87 -21.54
C ASN A 247 -18.38 -1.45 -20.28
N HIS A 248 -19.60 -1.94 -20.06
CA HIS A 248 -20.44 -1.62 -18.88
C HIS A 248 -19.68 -1.75 -17.55
N ASN A 249 -18.85 -2.80 -17.43
CA ASN A 249 -18.10 -3.07 -16.21
C ASN A 249 -16.76 -2.31 -16.07
N SER A 250 -16.46 -1.41 -17.00
CA SER A 250 -15.29 -0.52 -16.98
C SER A 250 -15.72 0.94 -16.91
N ASP A 251 -14.88 1.74 -16.29
CA ASP A 251 -14.88 3.19 -16.23
C ASP A 251 -14.12 3.85 -17.40
N VAL A 252 -13.66 3.07 -18.38
CA VAL A 252 -12.89 3.54 -19.53
C VAL A 252 -13.72 3.49 -20.81
N ILE A 253 -13.54 4.48 -21.68
CA ILE A 253 -13.94 4.45 -23.10
C ILE A 253 -12.68 4.32 -23.94
N THR A 254 -12.70 3.42 -24.92
CA THR A 254 -11.60 3.25 -25.87
C THR A 254 -11.98 3.85 -27.21
N ILE A 255 -11.15 4.75 -27.73
CA ILE A 255 -11.39 5.52 -28.95
C ILE A 255 -10.26 5.27 -29.92
N GLN A 256 -10.60 4.93 -31.17
CA GLN A 256 -9.64 4.80 -32.25
C GLN A 256 -9.70 6.05 -33.13
N HIS A 257 -8.55 6.69 -33.35
CA HIS A 257 -8.38 7.90 -34.15
C HIS A 257 -7.11 7.76 -34.99
N GLY A 258 -7.27 7.66 -36.31
CA GLY A 258 -6.20 7.23 -37.21
C GLY A 258 -5.60 5.89 -36.75
N ASP A 259 -4.27 5.83 -36.67
CA ASP A 259 -3.52 4.65 -36.22
C ASP A 259 -3.38 4.54 -34.69
N LYS A 260 -3.98 5.47 -33.93
CA LYS A 260 -3.83 5.54 -32.47
C LYS A 260 -5.09 5.04 -31.77
N THR A 261 -4.84 4.35 -30.65
CA THR A 261 -5.89 3.95 -29.70
C THR A 261 -5.72 4.78 -28.42
N HIS A 262 -6.80 5.44 -28.02
CA HIS A 262 -6.89 6.32 -26.87
C HIS A 262 -7.78 5.69 -25.82
N SER A 263 -7.28 5.57 -24.59
CA SER A 263 -8.05 5.11 -23.43
C SER A 263 -8.41 6.31 -22.58
N VAL A 264 -9.70 6.64 -22.54
CA VAL A 264 -10.25 7.79 -21.82
C VAL A 264 -10.90 7.29 -20.54
N GLU A 265 -10.29 7.61 -19.40
CA GLU A 265 -10.70 7.14 -18.08
C GLU A 265 -11.66 8.15 -17.41
N PHE A 266 -12.59 7.64 -16.61
CA PHE A 266 -13.58 8.43 -15.89
C PHE A 266 -13.64 7.99 -14.44
N LEU A 267 -14.00 8.91 -13.55
CA LEU A 267 -14.08 8.66 -12.11
C LEU A 267 -14.88 7.41 -11.70
N ASN A 268 -15.95 7.10 -12.44
CA ASN A 268 -16.67 5.83 -12.28
C ASN A 268 -17.54 5.49 -13.51
N GLN A 269 -18.11 4.29 -13.50
CA GLN A 269 -18.99 3.79 -14.55
C GLN A 269 -20.22 4.68 -14.83
N THR A 270 -20.79 5.33 -13.82
CA THR A 270 -21.94 6.25 -14.04
C THR A 270 -21.49 7.54 -14.71
N VAL A 271 -20.35 8.09 -14.30
CA VAL A 271 -19.75 9.28 -14.93
C VAL A 271 -19.42 8.98 -16.39
N LYS A 272 -18.81 7.83 -16.66
CA LYS A 272 -18.58 7.33 -18.01
C LYS A 272 -19.89 7.18 -18.80
N ALA A 273 -20.92 6.57 -18.23
CA ALA A 273 -22.20 6.40 -18.91
C ALA A 273 -22.85 7.74 -19.28
N HIS A 274 -22.78 8.71 -18.36
CA HIS A 274 -23.22 10.08 -18.62
C HIS A 274 -22.40 10.73 -19.74
N ALA A 275 -21.07 10.60 -19.72
CA ALA A 275 -20.20 11.11 -20.78
C ALA A 275 -20.52 10.48 -22.14
N LEU A 276 -20.66 9.16 -22.17
CA LEU A 276 -20.97 8.39 -23.36
C LEU A 276 -22.28 8.85 -24.00
N GLU A 277 -23.34 9.08 -23.21
CA GLU A 277 -24.62 9.59 -23.72
C GLU A 277 -24.50 10.97 -24.41
N ARG A 278 -23.53 11.80 -23.99
CA ARG A 278 -23.26 13.10 -24.62
C ARG A 278 -22.34 12.99 -25.83
N ILE A 279 -21.35 12.10 -25.78
CA ILE A 279 -20.46 11.82 -26.91
C ILE A 279 -21.25 11.22 -28.07
N GLU A 280 -22.09 10.21 -27.79
CA GLU A 280 -22.90 9.50 -28.78
C GLU A 280 -23.75 10.45 -29.63
N LYS A 281 -24.40 11.43 -28.99
CA LYS A 281 -25.24 12.43 -29.68
C LYS A 281 -24.46 13.32 -30.68
N ARG A 282 -23.14 13.30 -30.61
CA ARG A 282 -22.23 14.11 -31.43
C ARG A 282 -21.33 13.25 -32.33
N LEU A 283 -21.46 11.93 -32.28
CA LEU A 283 -20.76 11.03 -33.20
C LEU A 283 -21.33 11.17 -34.62
N PRO A 284 -20.52 10.87 -35.66
CA PRO A 284 -21.00 10.80 -37.03
C PRO A 284 -22.16 9.83 -37.18
N GLN A 285 -23.20 10.24 -37.91
CA GLN A 285 -24.33 9.37 -38.24
C GLN A 285 -23.93 8.16 -39.10
N SER A 286 -22.74 8.17 -39.71
CA SER A 286 -22.19 7.08 -40.52
C SER A 286 -21.58 5.93 -39.71
N MET A 287 -21.58 5.99 -38.37
CA MET A 287 -21.12 4.89 -37.53
C MET A 287 -22.21 3.85 -37.31
N ASP A 288 -21.87 2.58 -37.48
CA ASP A 288 -22.73 1.45 -37.11
C ASP A 288 -22.62 1.17 -35.61
N TYR A 289 -23.77 0.93 -34.96
CA TYR A 289 -23.87 0.67 -33.53
C TYR A 289 -24.11 -0.82 -33.27
N GLN A 290 -23.25 -1.41 -32.43
CA GLN A 290 -23.33 -2.81 -32.03
C GLN A 290 -23.34 -2.94 -30.52
N LEU A 291 -24.33 -3.68 -30.00
CA LEU A 291 -24.44 -4.04 -28.60
C LEU A 291 -24.16 -5.54 -28.43
N ILE A 292 -23.05 -5.88 -27.79
CA ILE A 292 -22.68 -7.26 -27.46
C ILE A 292 -23.01 -7.52 -26.00
N GLN A 293 -23.95 -8.42 -25.74
CA GLN A 293 -24.32 -8.86 -24.39
C GLN A 293 -23.67 -10.21 -24.08
N ARG A 294 -22.85 -10.26 -23.03
CA ARG A 294 -22.26 -11.51 -22.51
C ARG A 294 -23.02 -11.95 -21.25
N SER A 295 -23.32 -13.25 -21.18
CA SER A 295 -23.95 -13.82 -19.99
C SER A 295 -23.00 -13.75 -18.79
N ARG A 296 -23.56 -13.80 -17.57
CA ARG A 296 -22.77 -13.78 -16.31
C ARG A 296 -21.70 -14.87 -16.29
N LEU A 297 -22.04 -16.07 -16.75
CA LEU A 297 -21.09 -17.20 -16.84
C LEU A 297 -19.97 -16.94 -17.85
N GLN A 298 -20.30 -16.44 -19.05
CA GLN A 298 -19.29 -16.10 -20.05
C GLN A 298 -18.34 -14.99 -19.59
N ALA A 299 -18.87 -13.99 -18.87
CA ALA A 299 -18.07 -12.90 -18.31
C ALA A 299 -17.16 -13.36 -17.17
N THR A 300 -17.62 -14.28 -16.32
CA THR A 300 -16.91 -14.74 -15.11
C THR A 300 -15.86 -15.82 -15.40
N LEU A 301 -15.95 -16.50 -16.54
CA LEU A 301 -15.06 -17.62 -16.89
C LEU A 301 -13.57 -17.26 -16.87
N PRO A 302 -13.10 -16.15 -17.49
CA PRO A 302 -11.67 -15.81 -17.48
C PRO A 302 -11.08 -15.59 -16.07
N PRO A 303 -11.67 -14.77 -15.17
CA PRO A 303 -11.13 -14.64 -13.82
C PRO A 303 -11.28 -15.91 -12.99
N LEU A 304 -12.25 -16.78 -13.30
CA LEU A 304 -12.38 -18.07 -12.61
C LEU A 304 -11.22 -19.01 -12.97
N ILE A 305 -10.79 -19.03 -14.24
CA ILE A 305 -9.58 -19.75 -14.69
C ILE A 305 -8.36 -19.20 -13.95
N ILE A 306 -8.20 -17.88 -13.86
CA ILE A 306 -7.08 -17.26 -13.14
C ILE A 306 -7.10 -17.62 -11.65
N ALA A 307 -8.28 -17.61 -11.00
CA ALA A 307 -8.42 -18.01 -9.60
C ALA A 307 -8.02 -19.47 -9.38
N ALA A 308 -8.44 -20.38 -10.27
CA ALA A 308 -8.08 -21.79 -10.21
C ALA A 308 -6.57 -22.01 -10.37
N LEU A 309 -5.93 -21.30 -11.32
CA LEU A 309 -4.48 -21.34 -11.51
C LEU A 309 -3.74 -20.82 -10.27
N LEU A 310 -4.17 -19.70 -9.70
CA LEU A 310 -3.59 -19.16 -8.47
C LEU A 310 -3.70 -20.14 -7.30
N ALA A 311 -4.87 -20.76 -7.11
CA ALA A 311 -5.07 -21.76 -6.06
C ALA A 311 -4.15 -22.98 -6.26
N GLY A 312 -3.99 -23.45 -7.50
CA GLY A 312 -3.08 -24.55 -7.84
C GLY A 312 -1.61 -24.21 -7.53
N ILE A 313 -1.18 -22.99 -7.84
CA ILE A 313 0.18 -22.51 -7.51
C ILE A 313 0.37 -22.43 -5.99
N ILE A 314 -0.59 -21.85 -5.26
CA ILE A 314 -0.52 -21.73 -3.79
C ILE A 314 -0.42 -23.11 -3.13
N PHE A 315 -1.16 -24.11 -3.64
CA PHE A 315 -1.12 -25.48 -3.14
C PHE A 315 0.27 -26.11 -3.30
N TRP A 316 0.97 -25.83 -4.40
CA TRP A 316 2.27 -26.43 -4.72
C TRP A 316 3.50 -25.77 -4.09
N LEU A 317 3.37 -24.55 -3.56
CA LEU A 317 4.49 -23.80 -3.00
C LEU A 317 4.71 -24.14 -1.54
N ASP A 318 5.91 -24.50 -1.10
CA ASP A 318 6.17 -24.77 0.34
C ASP A 318 6.48 -23.54 1.18
N MET A 319 6.81 -22.40 0.55
CA MET A 319 7.12 -21.17 1.26
C MET A 319 5.85 -20.43 1.73
N PHE A 320 5.62 -20.40 3.05
CA PHE A 320 4.49 -19.72 3.67
C PHE A 320 4.33 -18.26 3.21
N ILE A 321 5.43 -17.51 3.17
CA ILE A 321 5.42 -16.09 2.77
C ILE A 321 4.90 -15.92 1.33
N LEU A 322 5.32 -16.80 0.41
CA LEU A 322 4.89 -16.74 -0.99
C LEU A 322 3.42 -17.11 -1.15
N ARG A 323 2.90 -18.08 -0.36
CA ARG A 323 1.47 -18.40 -0.30
C ARG A 323 0.64 -17.19 0.13
N VAL A 324 1.07 -16.49 1.17
CA VAL A 324 0.39 -15.28 1.67
C VAL A 324 0.37 -14.19 0.60
N ILE A 325 1.51 -13.92 -0.07
CA ILE A 325 1.59 -12.91 -1.14
C ILE A 325 0.65 -13.28 -2.30
N LEU A 326 0.66 -14.52 -2.77
CA LEU A 326 -0.20 -14.95 -3.88
C LEU A 326 -1.69 -14.96 -3.52
N GLY A 327 -2.03 -15.41 -2.30
CA GLY A 327 -3.40 -15.34 -1.79
C GLY A 327 -3.91 -13.90 -1.75
N PHE A 328 -3.03 -12.97 -1.37
CA PHE A 328 -3.31 -11.54 -1.36
C PHE A 328 -3.54 -10.98 -2.76
N VAL A 329 -2.70 -11.35 -3.74
CA VAL A 329 -2.90 -10.97 -5.16
C VAL A 329 -4.24 -11.49 -5.67
N GLY A 330 -4.60 -12.73 -5.35
CA GLY A 330 -5.90 -13.31 -5.70
C GLY A 330 -7.07 -12.51 -5.11
N LEU A 331 -7.01 -12.20 -3.82
CA LEU A 331 -8.02 -11.41 -3.11
C LEU A 331 -8.14 -9.97 -3.64
N ALA A 332 -7.02 -9.33 -3.96
CA ALA A 332 -6.97 -7.95 -4.41
C ALA A 332 -7.41 -7.76 -5.87
N TYR A 333 -7.04 -8.69 -6.75
CA TYR A 333 -7.19 -8.51 -8.19
C TYR A 333 -8.28 -9.38 -8.81
N VAL A 334 -8.36 -10.65 -8.42
CA VAL A 334 -9.24 -11.64 -9.05
C VAL A 334 -10.62 -11.64 -8.39
N MET A 335 -10.66 -11.67 -7.06
CA MET A 335 -11.90 -11.74 -6.29
C MET A 335 -12.88 -10.60 -6.62
N PRO A 336 -12.45 -9.33 -6.76
CA PRO A 336 -13.39 -8.25 -7.05
C PRO A 336 -13.96 -8.33 -8.47
N LYS A 337 -13.17 -8.84 -9.44
CA LYS A 337 -13.64 -9.06 -10.82
C LYS A 337 -14.70 -10.17 -10.85
N LEU A 338 -14.41 -11.30 -10.20
CA LEU A 338 -15.35 -12.42 -10.05
C LEU A 338 -16.68 -11.96 -9.45
N ILE A 339 -16.64 -11.27 -8.31
CA ILE A 339 -17.83 -10.74 -7.65
C ILE A 339 -18.59 -9.82 -8.61
N SER A 340 -17.93 -8.85 -9.24
CA SER A 340 -18.61 -7.88 -10.11
C SER A 340 -19.32 -8.51 -11.31
N GLN A 341 -18.71 -9.53 -11.92
CA GLN A 341 -19.23 -10.20 -13.12
C GLN A 341 -20.27 -11.27 -12.80
N LEU A 342 -20.22 -11.87 -11.61
CA LEU A 342 -21.24 -12.79 -11.15
C LEU A 342 -22.58 -12.08 -10.90
N PHE A 343 -22.53 -10.83 -10.42
CA PHE A 343 -23.73 -10.06 -10.07
C PHE A 343 -24.30 -9.22 -11.22
N SER A 344 -23.56 -8.99 -12.30
CA SER A 344 -24.00 -8.12 -13.41
C SER A 344 -23.67 -8.73 -14.77
N PRO A 345 -24.64 -8.79 -15.73
CA PRO A 345 -24.31 -9.11 -17.11
C PRO A 345 -23.31 -8.08 -17.66
N THR A 346 -22.46 -8.49 -18.61
CA THR A 346 -21.48 -7.58 -19.20
C THR A 346 -21.97 -7.16 -20.58
N GLU A 347 -22.17 -5.87 -20.76
CA GLU A 347 -22.56 -5.27 -22.03
C GLU A 347 -21.37 -4.48 -22.59
N THR A 348 -21.12 -4.66 -23.89
CA THR A 348 -20.13 -3.88 -24.64
C THR A 348 -20.87 -3.12 -25.73
N GLN A 349 -20.73 -1.80 -25.72
CA GLN A 349 -21.27 -0.90 -26.73
C GLN A 349 -20.13 -0.48 -27.65
N THR A 350 -20.30 -0.66 -28.95
CA THR A 350 -19.29 -0.31 -29.94
C THR A 350 -19.92 0.47 -31.08
N TRP A 351 -19.30 1.59 -31.46
CA TRP A 351 -19.58 2.36 -32.66
C TRP A 351 -18.38 2.23 -33.59
N THR A 352 -18.59 1.86 -34.85
CA THR A 352 -17.50 1.71 -35.82
C THR A 352 -17.92 2.25 -37.17
N LYS A 353 -17.01 2.91 -37.90
CA LYS A 353 -17.25 3.28 -39.30
C LYS A 353 -17.46 2.03 -40.15
N THR A 354 -18.48 2.05 -41.01
CA THR A 354 -18.90 0.91 -41.85
C THR A 354 -17.77 0.37 -42.74
N GLU A 355 -16.85 1.24 -43.18
CA GLU A 355 -15.70 0.88 -44.02
C GLU A 355 -14.68 -0.02 -43.30
N ASP A 356 -14.50 0.16 -41.99
CA ASP A 356 -13.55 -0.64 -41.18
C ASP A 356 -14.11 -2.00 -40.76
N LEU A 357 -15.43 -2.17 -40.73
CA LEU A 357 -16.09 -3.46 -40.46
C LEU A 357 -15.88 -4.45 -41.61
N LEU A 358 -15.92 -3.95 -42.86
CA LEU A 358 -15.69 -4.76 -44.07
C LEU A 358 -14.23 -5.22 -44.18
N ALA A 359 -13.27 -4.41 -43.73
CA ALA A 359 -11.85 -4.75 -43.74
C ALA A 359 -11.45 -5.83 -42.71
N LYS A 360 -12.24 -6.03 -41.64
CA LYS A 360 -12.01 -7.07 -40.61
C LYS A 360 -12.68 -8.41 -40.92
N GLN A 361 -13.58 -8.46 -41.91
CA GLN A 361 -14.28 -9.68 -42.34
C GLN A 361 -13.69 -10.30 -43.61
N ALA A 362 -12.84 -9.57 -44.34
CA ALA A 362 -11.98 -10.07 -45.41
C ALA A 362 -10.65 -10.58 -44.83
#